data_AF-A0A2C5YK97-F1
#
_entry.id   AF-A0A2C5YK97-F1
#
_cell.length_a   1.000
_cell.length_b   1.000
_cell.length_c   1.000
_cell.angle_alpha   90.00
_cell.angle_beta   90.00
_cell.angle_gamma   90.00
#
_symmetry.space_group_name_H-M   'P 1'
#
loop_
_entity.id
_entity.type
_entity.pdbx_description
1 polymer ?
#
loop_
_entity_poly.entity_id
_entity_poly.type
_entity_poly.pdbx_seq_one_letter_code
_entity_poly.pdbx_strand_id
1 'polypeptide(L)'
;MNAASQAVINQIHLNLERIRVPEVVFRPSIAGVDQAGIVEIAGDVLTQRLAGLPSRDDFLRDIFRRAATRCSATSTTASATACAPCSDARLDAWKGAAAWAGSPAWREARISKEEYQEKGPEYIKEHEMGNSYA
;
A
#
# COMPACT_ATOMS: atom_id res chain seq x y z
N MET A 1 -37.03 11.78 -33.63
CA MET A 1 -35.76 12.19 -32.98
C MET A 1 -34.62 11.68 -33.85
N ASN A 2 -33.70 12.54 -34.29
CA ASN A 2 -32.60 12.18 -35.19
C ASN A 2 -31.47 11.47 -34.40
N ALA A 3 -30.87 10.41 -34.95
CA ALA A 3 -29.83 9.61 -34.30
C ALA A 3 -28.60 10.44 -33.89
N ALA A 4 -28.26 11.49 -34.66
CA ALA A 4 -27.18 12.42 -34.31
C ALA A 4 -27.45 13.21 -33.02
N SER A 5 -28.72 13.51 -32.70
CA SER A 5 -29.10 14.19 -31.46
C SER A 5 -29.00 13.27 -30.25
N GLN A 6 -29.26 11.97 -30.42
CA GLN A 6 -29.10 10.97 -29.36
C GLN A 6 -27.62 10.73 -29.04
N ALA A 7 -26.73 10.82 -30.04
CA ALA A 7 -25.28 10.66 -29.85
C ALA A 7 -24.63 11.79 -29.03
N VAL A 8 -25.15 13.02 -29.10
CA VAL A 8 -24.66 14.17 -28.31
C VAL A 8 -25.18 14.14 -26.88
N ILE A 9 -26.42 13.68 -26.67
CA ILE A 9 -27.01 13.52 -25.33
C ILE A 9 -26.22 12.51 -24.49
N ASN A 10 -25.61 11.51 -25.13
CA ASN A 10 -24.83 10.46 -24.47
C ASN A 10 -23.33 10.81 -24.36
N GLN A 11 -22.99 12.07 -24.12
CA GLN A 11 -21.60 12.52 -23.90
C GLN A 11 -21.39 12.98 -22.46
N ILE A 12 -20.25 12.60 -21.88
CA ILE A 12 -19.82 13.06 -20.55
C ILE A 12 -18.56 13.90 -20.74
N HIS A 13 -18.62 15.15 -20.29
CA HIS A 13 -17.46 16.05 -20.29
C HIS A 13 -16.68 15.89 -18.99
N LEU A 14 -15.39 15.54 -19.10
CA LEU A 14 -14.47 15.42 -17.96
C LEU A 14 -13.37 16.47 -18.09
N ASN A 15 -13.33 17.41 -17.15
CA ASN A 15 -12.34 18.48 -17.07
C ASN A 15 -11.49 18.29 -15.81
N LEU A 16 -11.95 18.89 -14.71
CA LEU A 16 -11.22 18.90 -13.44
C LEU A 16 -11.24 17.53 -12.75
N GLU A 17 -12.21 16.67 -13.08
CA GLU A 17 -12.36 15.34 -12.48
C GLU A 17 -11.10 14.49 -12.70
N ARG A 18 -10.43 14.65 -13.85
CA ARG A 18 -9.21 13.92 -14.21
C ARG A 18 -8.04 14.22 -13.27
N ILE A 19 -7.99 15.43 -12.71
CA ILE A 19 -6.93 15.86 -11.79
C ILE A 19 -7.40 15.85 -10.33
N ARG A 20 -8.68 16.12 -10.08
CA ARG A 20 -9.24 16.25 -8.73
C ARG A 20 -9.46 14.90 -8.06
N VAL A 21 -9.93 13.90 -8.81
CA VAL A 21 -10.19 12.55 -8.30
C VAL A 21 -8.91 11.88 -7.77
N PRO A 22 -7.79 11.82 -8.51
CA PRO A 22 -6.56 11.20 -7.99
C PRO A 22 -5.89 11.99 -6.86
N GLU A 23 -6.14 13.31 -6.77
CA GLU A 23 -5.53 14.15 -5.74
C GLU A 23 -6.08 13.86 -4.33
N VAL A 24 -7.24 13.21 -4.20
CA VAL A 24 -7.83 12.81 -2.90
C VAL A 24 -6.88 11.92 -2.07
N VAL A 25 -6.02 11.13 -2.71
CA VAL A 25 -5.01 10.30 -2.01
C VAL A 25 -3.97 11.16 -1.27
N PHE A 26 -3.70 12.36 -1.80
CA PHE A 26 -2.76 13.31 -1.22
C PHE A 26 -3.44 14.34 -0.34
N ARG A 27 -4.70 14.70 -0.65
CA ARG A 27 -5.53 15.66 0.08
C ARG A 27 -6.94 15.11 0.29
N PRO A 28 -7.14 14.23 1.28
CA PRO A 28 -8.45 13.58 1.54
C PRO A 28 -9.57 14.58 1.86
N SER A 29 -9.22 15.75 2.41
CA SER A 29 -10.16 16.82 2.75
C SER A 29 -10.96 17.36 1.56
N ILE A 30 -10.48 17.22 0.32
CA ILE A 30 -11.22 17.62 -0.89
C ILE A 30 -12.51 16.78 -1.06
N ALA A 31 -12.51 15.55 -0.53
CA ALA A 31 -13.65 14.64 -0.51
C ALA A 31 -14.41 14.66 0.84
N GLY A 32 -14.06 15.57 1.76
CA GLY A 32 -14.67 15.65 3.09
C GLY A 32 -14.23 14.54 4.05
N VAL A 33 -13.14 13.83 3.74
CA VAL A 33 -12.56 12.80 4.61
C VAL A 33 -11.57 13.47 5.55
N ASP A 34 -11.83 13.40 6.85
CA ASP A 34 -10.95 13.93 7.90
C ASP A 34 -9.84 12.92 8.24
N GLN A 35 -8.96 12.69 7.27
CA GLN A 35 -7.78 11.83 7.40
C GLN A 35 -6.57 12.52 6.78
N ALA A 36 -5.39 12.18 7.29
CA ALA A 36 -4.12 12.65 6.75
C ALA A 36 -3.86 12.07 5.34
N GLY A 37 -3.21 12.86 4.50
CA GLY A 37 -2.79 12.39 3.17
C GLY A 37 -1.65 11.38 3.24
N ILE A 38 -1.42 10.62 2.16
CA ILE A 38 -0.35 9.60 2.14
C ILE A 38 1.05 10.17 2.43
N VAL A 39 1.31 11.43 2.03
CA VAL A 39 2.60 12.10 2.28
C VAL A 39 2.77 12.46 3.75
N GLU A 40 1.70 12.89 4.41
CA GLU A 40 1.70 13.22 5.84
C GLU A 40 1.87 11.95 6.68
N ILE A 41 1.13 10.88 6.37
CA ILE A 41 1.27 9.58 7.04
C ILE A 41 2.68 9.02 6.85
N ALA A 42 3.22 9.07 5.62
CA ALA A 42 4.59 8.63 5.38
C ALA A 42 5.59 9.46 6.19
N GLY A 43 5.46 10.79 6.20
CA GLY A 43 6.31 11.68 6.99
C GLY A 43 6.26 11.40 8.49
N ASP A 44 5.06 11.18 9.04
CA ASP A 44 4.84 10.85 10.45
C ASP A 44 5.51 9.52 10.83
N VAL A 45 5.29 8.47 10.04
CA VAL A 45 5.93 7.17 10.26
C VAL A 45 7.46 7.30 10.23
N LEU A 46 7.99 8.04 9.27
CA LEU A 46 9.42 8.26 9.06
C LEU A 46 10.11 9.02 10.20
N THR A 47 9.44 10.03 10.75
CA THR A 47 10.03 11.00 11.67
C THR A 47 9.71 10.72 13.13
N GLN A 48 8.56 10.10 13.42
CA GLN A 48 8.12 9.86 14.79
C GLN A 48 8.21 8.39 15.18
N ARG A 49 7.77 7.47 14.30
CA ARG A 49 7.68 6.05 14.65
C ARG A 49 8.99 5.28 14.46
N LEU A 50 9.74 5.62 13.41
CA LEU A 50 10.98 4.92 13.06
C LEU A 50 12.24 5.60 13.60
N ALA A 51 12.11 6.76 14.27
CA ALA A 51 13.25 7.56 14.74
C ALA A 51 14.12 6.84 15.79
N GLY A 52 13.56 5.88 16.53
CA GLY A 52 14.28 5.11 17.55
C GLY A 52 14.84 3.77 17.08
N LEU A 53 14.68 3.38 15.82
CA LEU A 53 15.12 2.06 15.34
C LEU A 53 16.60 2.08 14.91
N PRO A 54 17.44 1.16 15.42
CA PRO A 54 18.86 1.12 15.08
C PRO A 54 19.13 0.80 13.59
N SER A 55 18.15 0.19 12.90
CA SER A 55 18.22 -0.15 11.46
C SER A 55 17.32 0.72 10.59
N ARG A 56 17.06 1.97 11.01
CA ARG A 56 16.22 2.93 10.25
C ARG A 56 16.66 3.00 8.79
N ASP A 57 17.94 3.18 8.52
CA ASP A 57 18.42 3.37 7.15
C ASP A 57 18.23 2.13 6.25
N ASP A 58 18.27 0.92 6.81
CA ASP A 58 18.00 -0.32 6.06
C ASP A 58 16.51 -0.48 5.76
N PHE A 59 15.65 -0.16 6.73
CA PHE A 59 14.20 -0.14 6.56
C PHE A 59 13.75 0.91 5.53
N LEU A 60 14.38 2.09 5.54
CA LEU A 60 14.14 3.16 4.57
C LEU A 60 14.54 2.75 3.15
N ARG A 61 15.63 2.02 2.98
CA ARG A 61 16.06 1.47 1.68
C ARG A 61 15.05 0.48 1.11
N ASP A 62 14.34 -0.26 1.98
CA ASP A 62 13.41 -1.28 1.52
C ASP A 62 12.02 -0.70 1.17
N ILE A 63 11.49 0.19 1.99
CA ILE A 63 10.15 0.79 1.80
C ILE A 63 10.17 1.97 0.85
N PHE A 64 11.12 2.88 1.00
CA PHE A 64 11.18 4.12 0.21
C PHE A 64 11.94 3.97 -1.09
N ARG A 65 12.07 2.72 -1.55
CA ARG A 65 12.27 2.51 -2.97
C ARG A 65 11.22 3.31 -3.74
N ARG A 66 9.90 3.29 -3.51
CA ARG A 66 8.89 3.72 -4.52
C ARG A 66 8.05 5.01 -4.33
N ALA A 67 8.47 6.03 -3.57
CA ALA A 67 7.64 7.25 -3.34
C ALA A 67 8.33 8.60 -3.69
N ALA A 68 9.26 8.59 -4.64
CA ALA A 68 10.31 9.59 -4.72
C ALA A 68 9.94 11.04 -5.12
N THR A 69 8.82 11.31 -5.79
CA THR A 69 8.64 12.67 -6.38
C THR A 69 7.86 13.67 -5.53
N ARG A 70 7.13 13.24 -4.48
CA ARG A 70 6.44 14.16 -3.54
C ARG A 70 6.92 14.06 -2.10
N CYS A 71 7.49 12.93 -1.69
CA CYS A 71 8.08 12.75 -0.36
C CYS A 71 9.46 13.42 -0.19
N SER A 72 10.09 13.87 -1.28
CA SER A 72 11.36 14.59 -1.22
C SER A 72 11.24 15.96 -0.53
N ALA A 73 10.04 16.53 -0.43
CA ALA A 73 9.82 17.84 0.17
C ALA A 73 9.83 17.82 1.71
N THR A 74 9.52 16.69 2.33
CA THR A 74 9.45 16.53 3.80
C THR A 74 10.67 15.83 4.39
N SER A 75 11.59 15.31 3.56
CA SER A 75 12.77 14.58 4.02
C SER A 75 14.00 15.50 4.02
N THR A 76 14.40 16.00 5.20
CA THR A 76 15.64 16.77 5.39
C THR A 76 16.93 15.95 5.27
N THR A 77 16.85 14.67 4.89
CA THR A 77 17.99 13.78 4.77
C THR A 77 18.04 13.20 3.36
N ALA A 78 19.07 13.60 2.62
CA ALA A 78 19.33 13.29 1.20
C ALA A 78 19.71 11.81 0.92
N SER A 79 19.18 10.85 1.68
CA SER A 79 19.52 9.44 1.54
C SER A 79 18.26 8.60 1.39
N ALA A 80 17.77 8.52 0.15
CA ALA A 80 17.09 7.36 -0.45
C ALA A 80 16.37 7.82 -1.72
N THR A 81 16.95 7.59 -2.90
CA THR A 81 16.21 7.85 -4.15
C THR A 81 16.66 6.94 -5.27
N ALA A 82 16.26 5.67 -5.18
CA ALA A 82 16.07 4.85 -6.38
C ALA A 82 14.94 3.88 -6.08
N CYS A 83 13.86 3.95 -6.86
CA CYS A 83 12.75 3.02 -6.85
C CYS A 83 13.06 1.80 -7.69
N ALA A 84 13.11 0.59 -7.13
CA ALA A 84 13.04 -0.62 -7.95
C ALA A 84 11.58 -0.76 -8.39
N PRO A 85 11.30 -0.81 -9.69
CA PRO A 85 9.95 -1.05 -10.17
C PRO A 85 9.49 -2.43 -9.70
N CYS A 86 8.28 -2.51 -9.15
CA CYS A 86 7.54 -3.76 -9.21
C CYS A 86 7.41 -4.14 -10.68
N SER A 87 7.73 -5.38 -11.02
CA SER A 87 7.65 -5.83 -12.41
C SER A 87 6.19 -5.87 -12.87
N ASP A 88 5.27 -6.25 -11.97
CA ASP A 88 3.84 -6.21 -12.22
C ASP A 88 3.07 -5.96 -10.92
N ALA A 89 2.69 -4.70 -10.68
CA ALA A 89 1.96 -4.30 -9.48
C ALA A 89 0.62 -5.05 -9.27
N ARG A 90 0.06 -5.67 -10.32
CA ARG A 90 -1.19 -6.44 -10.22
C ARG A 90 -0.94 -7.88 -9.78
N LEU A 91 0.20 -8.47 -10.14
CA LEU A 91 0.49 -9.89 -9.93
C LEU A 91 1.61 -10.15 -8.92
N ASP A 92 2.42 -9.16 -8.57
CA ASP A 92 3.58 -9.34 -7.69
C ASP A 92 3.17 -9.82 -6.28
N ALA A 93 2.00 -9.40 -5.77
CA ALA A 93 1.47 -9.90 -4.50
C ALA A 93 1.18 -11.41 -4.55
N TRP A 94 0.53 -11.88 -5.62
CA TRP A 94 0.25 -13.30 -5.81
C TRP A 94 1.52 -14.11 -6.06
N LYS A 95 2.43 -13.61 -6.91
CA LYS A 95 3.72 -14.26 -7.18
C LYS A 95 4.57 -14.38 -5.90
N GLY A 96 4.57 -13.35 -5.07
CA GLY A 96 5.25 -13.37 -3.76
C GLY A 96 4.66 -14.43 -2.83
N ALA A 97 3.33 -14.49 -2.71
CA ALA A 97 2.65 -15.51 -1.91
C ALA A 97 2.89 -16.93 -2.44
N ALA A 98 2.86 -17.12 -3.77
CA ALA A 98 3.13 -18.41 -4.41
C ALA A 98 4.57 -18.88 -4.14
N ALA A 99 5.55 -17.98 -4.21
CA ALA A 99 6.93 -18.28 -3.86
C ALA A 99 7.08 -18.63 -2.36
N TRP A 100 6.42 -17.86 -1.48
CA TRP A 100 6.44 -18.12 -0.03
C TRP A 100 5.80 -19.45 0.34
N ALA A 101 4.71 -19.86 -0.32
CA ALA A 101 4.06 -21.15 -0.09
C ALA A 101 4.96 -22.37 -0.38
N GLY A 102 5.95 -22.20 -1.27
CA GLY A 102 6.99 -23.21 -1.54
C GLY A 102 8.11 -23.25 -0.51
N SER A 103 8.18 -22.30 0.42
CA SER A 103 9.26 -22.18 1.41
C SER A 103 9.04 -23.06 2.65
N PRO A 104 10.10 -23.39 3.41
CA PRO A 104 9.97 -24.08 4.69
C PRO A 104 9.13 -23.31 5.71
N ALA A 105 9.23 -21.97 5.74
CA ALA A 105 8.50 -21.11 6.66
C ALA A 105 6.98 -21.26 6.52
N TRP A 106 6.47 -21.53 5.32
CA TRP A 106 5.05 -21.81 5.11
C TRP A 106 4.57 -23.08 5.81
N ARG A 107 5.43 -24.12 5.89
CA ARG A 107 5.05 -25.38 6.55
C ARG A 107 4.84 -25.23 8.05
N GLU A 108 5.53 -24.28 8.66
CA GLU A 108 5.40 -23.93 10.08
C GLU A 108 4.18 -23.02 10.31
N ALA A 109 3.91 -22.11 9.37
CA ALA A 109 2.80 -21.15 9.45
C ALA A 109 1.42 -21.71 9.03
N ARG A 110 1.35 -22.86 8.34
CA ARG A 110 0.06 -23.44 7.89
C ARG A 110 -0.76 -23.99 9.06
N ILE A 111 -2.08 -23.86 8.97
CA ILE A 111 -3.02 -24.40 9.96
C ILE A 111 -3.61 -25.69 9.41
N SER A 112 -3.53 -26.79 10.19
CA SER A 112 -4.14 -28.06 9.81
C SER A 112 -5.64 -28.08 10.11
N LYS A 113 -6.36 -29.05 9.54
CA LYS A 113 -7.81 -29.19 9.80
C LYS A 113 -8.07 -29.51 11.26
N GLU A 114 -7.23 -30.34 11.87
CA GLU A 114 -7.29 -30.74 13.26
C GLU A 114 -7.03 -29.53 14.17
N GLU A 115 -5.98 -28.75 13.89
CA GLU A 115 -5.67 -27.52 14.63
C GLU A 115 -6.82 -26.49 14.56
N TYR A 116 -7.47 -26.36 13.39
CA TYR A 116 -8.63 -25.48 13.23
C TYR A 116 -9.83 -25.94 14.07
N GLN A 117 -10.06 -27.26 14.14
CA GLN A 117 -11.16 -27.81 14.95
C GLN A 117 -10.93 -27.61 16.46
N GLU A 118 -9.68 -27.60 16.91
CA GLU A 118 -9.33 -27.38 18.31
C GLU A 118 -9.33 -25.89 18.70
N LYS A 119 -8.76 -25.04 17.85
CA LYS A 119 -8.49 -23.63 18.18
C LYS A 119 -9.55 -22.66 17.66
N GLY A 120 -10.42 -23.11 16.75
CA GLY A 120 -11.53 -22.34 16.22
C GLY A 120 -11.15 -21.35 15.12
N PRO A 121 -12.14 -20.55 14.67
CA PRO A 121 -12.02 -19.70 13.48
C PRO A 121 -11.10 -18.49 13.62
N GLU A 122 -10.91 -17.98 14.84
CA GLU A 122 -10.09 -16.78 15.10
C GLU A 122 -8.61 -17.09 15.29
N TYR A 123 -8.22 -18.38 15.26
CA TYR A 123 -6.84 -18.77 15.47
C TYR A 123 -6.00 -18.47 14.23
N ILE A 124 -4.98 -17.62 14.40
CA ILE A 124 -3.97 -17.29 13.39
C ILE A 124 -2.60 -17.70 13.94
N LYS A 125 -1.83 -18.44 13.13
CA LYS A 125 -0.44 -18.74 13.47
C LYS A 125 0.44 -17.51 13.21
N GLU A 126 1.25 -17.17 14.20
CA GLU A 126 2.24 -16.12 14.04
C GLU A 126 3.30 -16.51 13.01
N HIS A 127 3.58 -15.57 12.12
CA HIS A 127 4.70 -15.62 11.19
C HIS A 127 5.09 -14.17 10.83
N GLU A 128 6.31 -13.97 10.32
CA GLU A 128 6.86 -12.63 10.05
C GLU A 128 6.01 -11.77 9.09
N MET A 129 5.22 -12.42 8.24
CA MET A 129 4.37 -11.80 7.22
C MET A 129 2.89 -11.68 7.65
N GLY A 130 2.57 -12.06 8.89
CA GLY A 130 1.22 -12.10 9.44
C GLY A 130 0.92 -10.87 10.28
N ASN A 131 -0.35 -10.66 10.59
CA ASN A 131 -0.71 -9.70 11.63
C ASN A 131 -0.31 -10.25 13.01
N SER A 132 0.02 -9.37 13.94
CA SER A 132 0.14 -9.75 15.35
C SER A 132 -1.21 -10.26 15.85
N TYR A 133 -1.20 -11.31 16.67
CA TYR A 133 -2.41 -11.78 17.36
C TYR A 133 -2.95 -10.69 18.30
N ALA A 134 -4.26 -10.76 18.56
CA ALA A 134 -4.94 -9.98 19.59
C ALA A 134 -5.11 -10.83 20.86
#